data_AF-A0A2E8EEP6-F1
#
_entry.id   AF-A0A2E8EEP6-F1
#
_cell.length_a   1.000
_cell.length_b   1.000
_cell.length_c   1.000
_cell.angle_alpha   90.00
_cell.angle_beta   90.00
_cell.angle_gamma   90.00
#
_symmetry.space_group_name_H-M   'P 1'
#
loop_
_entity.id
_entity.type
_entity.pdbx_description
1 polymer ?
#
loop_
_entity_poly.entity_id
_entity_poly.type
_entity_poly.pdbx_seq_one_letter_code
_entity_poly.pdbx_strand_id
1 'polypeptide(L)'
;RNMNEAWWSPVIQIPGELYEGKQSSRMLVAERAKPGSILVNKGGRRFCNEAGNYHDIAKTFHNFDPYTYDFPNVPAYLIFDDRFRKSYFIGPLLPGSPPPEWIRVGNTVKELAEQIGIDSVTLSNTVERFNQFAREGNDPDFHRGESRYDVGDGDPKAQYPCLAPLDTAPLHALTVLPGDIGTKGGLATNERAQVLDVRGETIKGLRAAGNVAASPMGGGYPGGGGTLGPAITFGYIAGNNAARDRSRDE
;
A
#
# COMPACT_ATOMS: atom_id res chain seq x y z
N ARG A 1 -23.18 0.90 1.00
CA ARG A 1 -22.55 -0.42 0.71
C ARG A 1 -21.03 -0.26 0.80
N ASN A 2 -20.28 -1.34 1.04
CA ASN A 2 -18.80 -1.37 1.12
C ASN A 2 -18.19 -0.39 2.15
N MET A 3 -18.89 -0.13 3.26
CA MET A 3 -18.47 0.91 4.24
C MET A 3 -17.17 0.56 4.99
N ASN A 4 -16.74 -0.70 4.92
CA ASN A 4 -15.49 -1.22 5.46
C ASN A 4 -14.33 -1.16 4.46
N GLU A 5 -14.53 -0.52 3.31
CA GLU A 5 -13.60 -0.56 2.20
C GLU A 5 -13.08 0.84 1.82
N ALA A 6 -11.78 0.90 1.52
CA ALA A 6 -11.13 2.06 0.93
C ALA A 6 -10.22 1.65 -0.22
N TRP A 7 -9.72 2.63 -0.95
CA TRP A 7 -8.63 2.46 -1.90
C TRP A 7 -7.31 2.37 -1.12
N TRP A 8 -7.09 1.23 -0.46
CA TRP A 8 -5.96 1.05 0.46
C TRP A 8 -4.59 1.20 -0.22
N SER A 9 -3.60 1.70 0.52
CA SER A 9 -2.20 1.77 0.12
C SER A 9 -1.31 1.81 1.36
N PRO A 10 -0.14 1.15 1.36
CA PRO A 10 0.88 1.43 2.36
C PRO A 10 1.36 2.87 2.16
N VAL A 11 1.61 3.57 3.26
CA VAL A 11 2.04 4.96 3.24
C VAL A 11 3.23 5.20 4.16
N ILE A 12 3.98 6.25 3.85
CA ILE A 12 5.07 6.77 4.68
C ILE A 12 4.73 8.21 5.08
N GLN A 13 5.24 8.65 6.22
CA GLN A 13 5.06 10.00 6.71
C GLN A 13 6.42 10.66 6.90
N ILE A 14 6.56 11.87 6.36
CA ILE A 14 7.80 12.63 6.38
C ILE A 14 7.60 13.79 7.34
N PRO A 15 8.38 13.85 8.44
CA PRO A 15 8.23 14.92 9.41
C PRO A 15 8.27 16.31 8.75
N GLY A 16 7.26 17.13 9.06
CA GLY A 16 7.14 18.49 8.54
C GLY A 16 6.44 18.62 7.18
N GLU A 17 6.16 17.52 6.47
CA GLU A 17 5.27 17.57 5.31
C GLU A 17 3.82 17.62 5.77
N LEU A 18 3.20 18.79 5.66
CA LEU A 18 1.83 19.04 6.12
C LEU A 18 0.86 19.23 4.94
N TYR A 19 -0.35 18.72 5.11
CA TYR A 19 -1.51 19.04 4.29
C TYR A 19 -2.63 19.54 5.22
N GLU A 20 -3.14 20.74 4.95
CA GLU A 20 -4.15 21.40 5.81
C GLU A 20 -3.78 21.40 7.31
N GLY A 21 -2.49 21.64 7.61
CA GLY A 21 -1.97 21.69 8.98
C GLY A 21 -1.82 20.33 9.68
N LYS A 22 -2.06 19.21 8.99
CA LYS A 22 -1.88 17.85 9.52
C LYS A 22 -0.75 17.14 8.81
N GLN A 23 -0.11 16.18 9.50
CA GLN A 23 0.92 15.34 8.92
C GLN A 23 0.40 14.65 7.65
N SER A 24 1.06 14.92 6.53
CA SER A 24 0.75 14.32 5.23
C SER A 24 1.36 12.94 5.12
N SER A 25 0.79 12.13 4.23
CA SER A 25 1.23 10.77 3.94
C SER A 25 1.49 10.62 2.44
N ARG A 26 2.54 9.87 2.08
CA ARG A 26 2.87 9.53 0.70
C ARG A 26 2.65 8.05 0.47
N MET A 27 2.06 7.69 -0.66
CA MET A 27 1.95 6.29 -1.05
C MET A 27 3.34 5.67 -1.25
N LEU A 28 3.47 4.41 -0.84
CA LEU A 28 4.63 3.57 -1.11
C LEU A 28 4.21 2.47 -2.08
N VAL A 29 4.66 2.55 -3.35
CA VAL A 29 4.08 1.75 -4.44
C VAL A 29 5.12 0.86 -5.11
N ALA A 30 6.01 1.44 -5.90
CA ALA A 30 6.97 0.67 -6.71
C ALA A 30 8.25 0.37 -5.94
N GLU A 31 8.59 1.20 -4.96
CA GLU A 31 9.83 1.12 -4.19
C GLU A 31 9.92 -0.21 -3.43
N ARG A 32 8.80 -0.67 -2.87
CA ARG A 32 8.68 -1.97 -2.16
C ARG A 32 8.88 -3.19 -3.07
N ALA A 33 8.64 -3.06 -4.39
CA ALA A 33 8.84 -4.14 -5.34
C ALA A 33 10.32 -4.29 -5.74
N LYS A 34 11.14 -3.24 -5.56
CA LYS A 34 12.56 -3.27 -5.91
C LYS A 34 13.34 -4.30 -5.09
N PRO A 35 14.32 -4.98 -5.70
CA PRO A 35 15.10 -6.02 -5.03
C PRO A 35 16.00 -5.39 -3.95
N GLY A 36 16.28 -6.12 -2.86
CA GLY A 36 17.10 -5.61 -1.75
C GLY A 36 16.30 -4.87 -0.68
N SER A 37 15.01 -5.17 -0.55
CA SER A 37 14.13 -4.63 0.50
C SER A 37 13.18 -5.71 1.03
N ILE A 38 12.70 -5.58 2.26
CA ILE A 38 11.62 -6.39 2.86
C ILE A 38 10.74 -5.56 3.77
N LEU A 39 9.47 -5.96 3.95
CA LEU A 39 8.59 -5.40 4.97
C LEU A 39 8.54 -6.34 6.16
N VAL A 40 8.82 -5.81 7.34
CA VAL A 40 8.67 -6.55 8.60
C VAL A 40 7.66 -5.85 9.50
N ASN A 41 6.90 -6.63 10.25
CA ASN A 41 6.01 -6.10 11.28
C ASN A 41 6.80 -5.72 12.56
N LYS A 42 6.11 -5.20 13.58
CA LYS A 42 6.76 -4.83 14.86
C LYS A 42 7.36 -6.01 15.64
N GLY A 43 7.05 -7.24 15.23
CA GLY A 43 7.67 -8.46 15.73
C GLY A 43 8.90 -8.90 14.92
N GLY A 44 9.35 -8.13 13.93
CA GLY A 44 10.52 -8.46 13.10
C GLY A 44 10.29 -9.55 12.06
N ARG A 45 9.03 -9.88 11.74
CA ARG A 45 8.66 -10.93 10.79
C ARG A 45 8.06 -10.34 9.51
N ARG A 46 8.40 -10.92 8.36
CA ARG A 46 7.68 -10.67 7.11
C ARG A 46 6.24 -11.16 7.21
N PHE A 47 5.34 -10.51 6.50
CA PHE A 47 3.90 -10.81 6.54
C PHE A 47 3.18 -10.70 5.20
N CYS A 48 3.90 -10.34 4.12
CA CYS A 48 3.33 -10.18 2.79
C CYS A 48 4.40 -10.31 1.69
N ASN A 49 3.94 -10.52 0.45
CA ASN A 49 4.74 -10.26 -0.74
C ASN A 49 4.87 -8.74 -0.95
N GLU A 50 6.07 -8.19 -0.76
CA GLU A 50 6.30 -6.75 -0.87
C GLU A 50 6.20 -6.19 -2.30
N ALA A 51 6.15 -7.05 -3.33
CA ALA A 51 5.98 -6.66 -4.72
C ALA A 51 4.53 -6.78 -5.22
N GLY A 52 3.62 -7.34 -4.42
CA GLY A 52 2.20 -7.52 -4.77
C GLY A 52 1.42 -6.22 -5.00
N ASN A 53 0.11 -6.25 -5.21
CA ASN A 53 -0.66 -5.02 -5.41
C ASN A 53 -0.77 -4.18 -4.11
N TYR A 54 -0.63 -2.84 -4.21
CA TYR A 54 -0.64 -1.95 -3.05
C TYR A 54 -1.94 -2.03 -2.24
N HIS A 55 -3.08 -2.23 -2.90
CA HIS A 55 -4.37 -2.35 -2.24
C HIS A 55 -4.45 -3.58 -1.34
N ASP A 56 -4.00 -4.73 -1.84
CA ASP A 56 -4.09 -5.99 -1.10
C ASP A 56 -3.02 -6.11 -0.02
N ILE A 57 -1.81 -5.57 -0.26
CA ILE A 57 -0.78 -5.48 0.79
C ILE A 57 -1.27 -4.61 1.94
N ALA A 58 -1.86 -3.45 1.66
CA ALA A 58 -2.37 -2.56 2.71
C ALA A 58 -3.45 -3.22 3.58
N LYS A 59 -4.26 -4.13 3.02
CA LYS A 59 -5.21 -4.93 3.83
C LYS A 59 -4.52 -5.80 4.87
N THR A 60 -3.32 -6.30 4.59
CA THR A 60 -2.57 -7.14 5.55
C THR A 60 -2.16 -6.37 6.81
N PHE A 61 -2.09 -5.04 6.76
CA PHE A 61 -1.88 -4.20 7.94
C PHE A 61 -3.07 -4.23 8.91
N HIS A 62 -4.27 -4.49 8.39
CA HIS A 62 -5.51 -4.57 9.17
C HIS A 62 -5.76 -5.96 9.78
N ASN A 63 -4.79 -6.87 9.74
CA ASN A 63 -4.87 -8.12 10.48
C ASN A 63 -4.93 -7.83 11.98
N PHE A 64 -6.04 -8.14 12.63
CA PHE A 64 -6.23 -7.94 14.07
C PHE A 64 -5.98 -9.26 14.81
N ASP A 65 -5.08 -9.23 15.79
CA ASP A 65 -4.84 -10.36 16.68
C ASP A 65 -5.73 -10.26 17.92
N PRO A 66 -6.73 -11.14 18.10
CA PRO A 66 -7.63 -11.08 19.24
C PRO A 66 -6.98 -11.49 20.57
N TYR A 67 -5.83 -12.18 20.55
CA TYR A 67 -5.13 -12.59 21.76
C TYR A 67 -4.34 -11.43 22.36
N THR A 68 -3.60 -10.70 21.52
CA THR A 68 -2.87 -9.50 21.95
C THR A 68 -3.71 -8.22 21.93
N TYR A 69 -4.91 -8.30 21.33
CA TYR A 69 -5.83 -7.18 21.13
C TYR A 69 -5.19 -6.01 20.36
N ASP A 70 -4.47 -6.35 19.28
CA ASP A 70 -3.57 -5.43 18.61
C ASP A 70 -3.44 -5.74 17.11
N PHE A 71 -2.96 -4.77 16.33
CA PHE A 71 -2.59 -4.96 14.93
C PHE A 71 -1.08 -5.27 14.86
N PRO A 72 -0.66 -6.54 14.72
CA PRO A 72 0.76 -6.90 14.70
C PRO A 72 1.58 -6.17 13.63
N ASN A 73 0.93 -5.83 12.51
CA ASN A 73 1.57 -5.24 11.34
C ASN A 73 1.57 -3.69 11.36
N VAL A 74 1.17 -3.06 12.48
CA VAL A 74 1.16 -1.60 12.63
C VAL A 74 2.00 -1.17 13.85
N PRO A 75 3.05 -0.35 13.65
CA PRO A 75 3.66 -0.02 12.36
C PRO A 75 4.36 -1.24 11.72
N ALA A 76 4.63 -1.14 10.43
CA ALA A 76 5.60 -2.00 9.75
C ALA A 76 6.86 -1.19 9.42
N TYR A 77 7.93 -1.87 9.04
CA TYR A 77 9.19 -1.27 8.64
C TYR A 77 9.63 -1.83 7.30
N LEU A 78 9.83 -0.96 6.31
CA LEU A 78 10.54 -1.29 5.08
C LEU A 78 12.03 -1.26 5.40
N ILE A 79 12.65 -2.42 5.41
CA ILE A 79 14.09 -2.59 5.61
C ILE A 79 14.74 -2.77 4.26
N PHE A 80 15.85 -2.06 4.03
CA PHE A 80 16.64 -2.15 2.81
C PHE A 80 18.10 -1.85 3.09
N ASP A 81 18.98 -2.29 2.19
CA ASP A 81 20.43 -2.18 2.36
C ASP A 81 21.01 -0.94 1.65
N ASP A 82 22.30 -0.67 1.83
CA ASP A 82 22.95 0.51 1.25
C ASP A 82 23.04 0.44 -0.28
N ARG A 83 23.08 -0.79 -0.85
CA ARG A 83 22.98 -0.98 -2.30
C ARG A 83 21.61 -0.49 -2.80
N PHE A 84 20.52 -0.91 -2.18
CA PHE A 84 19.18 -0.43 -2.49
C PHE A 84 19.13 1.11 -2.40
N ARG A 85 19.65 1.68 -1.31
CA ARG A 85 19.64 3.13 -1.05
C ARG A 85 20.36 3.93 -2.14
N LYS A 86 21.41 3.37 -2.74
CA LYS A 86 22.18 3.97 -3.82
C LYS A 86 21.58 3.76 -5.20
N SER A 87 20.69 2.79 -5.37
CA SER A 87 20.12 2.41 -6.66
C SER A 87 18.71 2.96 -6.90
N TYR A 88 17.90 3.11 -5.85
CA TYR A 88 16.46 3.41 -5.99
C TYR A 88 16.06 4.67 -5.20
N PHE A 89 14.97 5.30 -5.65
CA PHE A 89 14.33 6.37 -4.90
C PHE A 89 13.42 5.78 -3.82
N ILE A 90 13.17 6.54 -2.75
CA ILE A 90 12.23 6.17 -1.67
C ILE A 90 11.45 7.40 -1.26
N GLY A 91 10.18 7.47 -1.67
CA GLY A 91 9.41 8.71 -1.52
C GLY A 91 10.15 9.89 -2.18
N PRO A 92 10.52 10.96 -1.45
CA PRO A 92 11.29 12.07 -2.01
C PRO A 92 12.81 11.86 -2.03
N LEU A 93 13.32 10.75 -1.48
CA LEU A 93 14.75 10.52 -1.41
C LEU A 93 15.28 10.00 -2.73
N LEU A 94 16.19 10.77 -3.33
CA LEU A 94 16.93 10.37 -4.53
C LEU A 94 18.01 9.34 -4.19
N PRO A 95 18.37 8.45 -5.14
CA PRO A 95 19.43 7.47 -4.95
C PRO A 95 20.75 8.13 -4.50
N GLY A 96 21.38 7.56 -3.48
CA GLY A 96 22.70 7.99 -2.97
C GLY A 96 22.72 9.27 -2.12
N SER A 97 21.59 9.95 -1.90
CA SER A 97 21.57 11.06 -0.94
C SER A 97 21.76 10.54 0.51
N PRO A 98 22.21 11.38 1.46
CA PRO A 98 22.31 10.96 2.86
C PRO A 98 20.95 10.50 3.42
N PRO A 99 20.91 9.51 4.32
CA PRO A 99 19.67 9.15 5.01
C PRO A 99 19.24 10.31 5.94
N PRO A 100 18.01 10.81 5.83
CA PRO A 100 17.48 11.78 6.77
C PRO A 100 17.14 11.13 8.11
N GLU A 101 16.91 11.93 9.15
CA GLU A 101 16.67 11.46 10.52
C GLU A 101 15.49 10.50 10.67
N TRP A 102 14.48 10.62 9.81
CA TRP A 102 13.30 9.76 9.80
C TRP A 102 13.54 8.37 9.18
N ILE A 103 14.75 8.11 8.67
CA ILE A 103 15.23 6.78 8.32
C ILE A 103 16.19 6.31 9.41
N ARG A 104 15.85 5.19 10.05
CA ARG A 104 16.76 4.55 11.01
C ARG A 104 17.87 3.82 10.26
N VAL A 105 19.07 3.84 10.83
CA VAL A 105 20.29 3.30 10.22
C VAL A 105 21.00 2.44 11.24
N GLY A 106 21.48 1.26 10.83
CA GLY A 106 22.34 0.41 11.63
C GLY A 106 23.37 -0.29 10.74
N ASN A 107 24.62 -0.39 11.20
CA ASN A 107 25.67 -1.09 10.43
C ASN A 107 25.48 -2.61 10.46
N THR A 108 24.66 -3.10 11.38
CA THR A 108 24.28 -4.50 11.52
C THR A 108 22.78 -4.64 11.70
N VAL A 109 22.24 -5.84 11.48
CA VAL A 109 20.81 -6.13 11.74
C VAL A 109 20.45 -5.86 13.19
N LYS A 110 21.37 -6.17 14.12
CA LYS A 110 21.19 -5.91 15.55
C LYS A 110 21.08 -4.42 15.85
N GLU A 111 22.00 -3.60 15.34
CA GLU A 111 21.95 -2.14 15.51
C GLU A 111 20.65 -1.57 14.94
N LEU A 112 20.23 -2.04 13.75
CA LEU A 112 18.99 -1.57 13.14
C LEU A 112 17.76 -1.97 13.98
N ALA A 113 17.71 -3.21 14.47
CA ALA A 113 16.65 -3.71 15.35
C ALA A 113 16.50 -2.85 16.62
N GLU A 114 17.63 -2.49 17.25
CA GLU A 114 17.64 -1.60 18.42
C GLU A 114 17.05 -0.21 18.09
N GLN A 115 17.37 0.35 16.92
CA GLN A 115 16.86 1.66 16.48
C GLN A 115 15.35 1.68 16.22
N ILE A 116 14.76 0.54 15.84
CA ILE A 116 13.32 0.41 15.55
C ILE A 116 12.53 -0.31 16.65
N GLY A 117 13.19 -0.71 17.75
CA GLY A 117 12.53 -1.36 18.89
C GLY A 117 12.05 -2.78 18.62
N ILE A 118 12.72 -3.53 17.73
CA ILE A 118 12.40 -4.92 17.38
C ILE A 118 13.40 -5.88 18.04
N ASP A 119 12.95 -7.10 18.37
CA ASP A 119 13.84 -8.16 18.82
C ASP A 119 14.89 -8.51 17.74
N SER A 120 16.16 -8.28 18.09
CA SER A 120 17.28 -8.44 17.15
C SER A 120 17.45 -9.88 16.66
N VAL A 121 17.12 -10.88 17.48
CA VAL A 121 17.22 -12.30 17.10
C VAL A 121 16.17 -12.62 16.02
N THR A 122 14.93 -12.22 16.26
CA THR A 122 13.83 -12.43 15.30
C THR A 122 14.11 -11.71 13.98
N LEU A 123 14.58 -10.46 14.03
CA LEU A 123 14.90 -9.73 12.81
C LEU A 123 16.07 -10.36 12.04
N SER A 124 17.12 -10.80 12.75
CA SER A 124 18.27 -11.48 12.14
C SER A 124 17.84 -12.75 11.42
N ASN A 125 17.03 -13.59 12.06
CA ASN A 125 16.50 -14.81 11.45
C ASN A 125 15.66 -14.51 10.18
N THR A 126 14.83 -13.45 10.23
CA THR A 126 14.04 -13.02 9.06
C THR A 126 14.93 -12.57 7.90
N VAL A 127 15.95 -11.76 8.18
CA VAL A 127 16.89 -11.26 7.15
C VAL A 127 17.72 -12.42 6.58
N GLU A 128 18.24 -13.32 7.42
CA GLU A 128 19.01 -14.49 6.98
C GLU A 128 18.20 -15.41 6.08
N ARG A 129 16.96 -15.73 6.49
CA ARG A 129 16.04 -16.56 5.69
C ARG A 129 15.73 -15.91 4.34
N PHE A 130 15.38 -14.63 4.34
CA PHE A 130 15.14 -13.90 3.09
C PHE A 130 16.38 -13.84 2.19
N ASN A 131 17.57 -13.65 2.77
CA ASN A 131 18.82 -13.60 2.00
C ASN A 131 19.13 -14.94 1.32
N GLN A 132 18.76 -16.07 1.91
CA GLN A 132 18.84 -17.36 1.23
C GLN A 132 17.93 -17.40 0.00
N PHE A 133 16.65 -17.06 0.17
CA PHE A 133 15.65 -17.01 -0.91
C PHE A 133 16.05 -16.09 -2.04
N ALA A 134 16.56 -14.92 -1.70
CA ALA A 134 16.98 -13.93 -2.68
C ALA A 134 18.18 -14.37 -3.52
N ARG A 135 19.09 -15.20 -2.96
CA ARG A 135 20.20 -15.79 -3.72
C ARG A 135 19.72 -16.89 -4.68
N GLU A 136 18.68 -17.62 -4.29
CA GLU A 136 18.06 -18.66 -5.11
C GLU A 136 17.06 -18.08 -6.14
N GLY A 137 16.64 -16.83 -5.97
CA GLY A 137 15.64 -16.17 -6.83
C GLY A 137 14.23 -16.67 -6.63
N ASN A 138 13.95 -17.29 -5.48
CA ASN A 138 12.67 -17.91 -5.17
C ASN A 138 12.30 -17.60 -3.72
N ASP A 139 11.13 -17.03 -3.49
CA ASP A 139 10.61 -16.69 -2.16
C ASP A 139 9.45 -17.63 -1.79
N PRO A 140 9.71 -18.81 -1.22
CA PRO A 140 8.66 -19.78 -0.91
C PRO A 140 7.72 -19.34 0.21
N ASP A 141 8.07 -18.28 0.97
CA ASP A 141 7.22 -17.79 2.05
C ASP A 141 6.05 -16.95 1.51
N PHE A 142 6.28 -16.14 0.46
CA PHE A 142 5.29 -15.18 -0.04
C PHE A 142 5.20 -15.09 -1.57
N HIS A 143 5.94 -15.89 -2.32
CA HIS A 143 5.89 -15.95 -3.78
C HIS A 143 6.24 -14.61 -4.46
N ARG A 144 7.12 -13.80 -3.84
CA ARG A 144 7.54 -12.50 -4.36
C ARG A 144 8.31 -12.66 -5.67
N GLY A 145 7.85 -11.94 -6.69
CA GLY A 145 8.47 -11.95 -8.02
C GLY A 145 7.93 -13.03 -8.96
N GLU A 146 6.96 -13.85 -8.53
CA GLU A 146 6.35 -14.88 -9.39
C GLU A 146 5.25 -14.32 -10.31
N SER A 147 4.63 -13.20 -9.91
CA SER A 147 3.53 -12.60 -10.67
C SER A 147 4.03 -11.59 -11.71
N ARG A 148 3.29 -11.45 -12.83
CA ARG A 148 3.57 -10.40 -13.83
C ARG A 148 3.44 -8.99 -13.26
N TYR A 149 2.61 -8.81 -12.23
CA TYR A 149 2.45 -7.52 -11.56
C TYR A 149 3.74 -7.19 -10.80
N ASP A 150 4.26 -8.13 -10.01
CA ASP A 150 5.47 -7.97 -9.21
C ASP A 150 6.66 -7.57 -10.10
N VAL A 151 6.89 -8.34 -11.16
CA VAL A 151 7.99 -8.12 -12.10
C VAL A 151 7.86 -6.77 -12.82
N GLY A 152 6.62 -6.31 -13.05
CA GLY A 152 6.36 -5.02 -13.69
C GLY A 152 6.89 -3.83 -12.89
N ASP A 153 6.76 -3.86 -11.56
CA ASP A 153 7.28 -2.82 -10.66
C ASP A 153 8.71 -3.12 -10.16
N GLY A 154 9.25 -4.31 -10.41
CA GLY A 154 10.62 -4.72 -10.09
C GLY A 154 11.72 -3.98 -10.87
N ASP A 155 12.99 -4.36 -10.66
CA ASP A 155 14.12 -3.87 -11.44
C ASP A 155 14.46 -4.83 -12.60
N PRO A 156 14.20 -4.45 -13.87
CA PRO A 156 14.50 -5.32 -15.00
C PRO A 156 16.01 -5.53 -15.24
N LYS A 157 16.89 -4.77 -14.58
CA LYS A 157 18.34 -4.89 -14.70
C LYS A 157 18.95 -5.80 -13.63
N ALA A 158 18.21 -6.14 -12.58
CA ALA A 158 18.66 -7.03 -11.54
C ALA A 158 18.62 -8.50 -12.01
N GLN A 159 19.42 -9.37 -11.36
CA GLN A 159 19.39 -10.82 -11.63
C GLN A 159 18.00 -11.41 -11.42
N TYR A 160 17.35 -11.05 -10.32
CA TYR A 160 15.95 -11.34 -10.05
C TYR A 160 15.22 -10.01 -9.83
N PRO A 161 14.18 -9.69 -10.63
CA PRO A 161 13.61 -8.33 -10.62
C PRO A 161 13.09 -7.84 -9.28
N CYS A 162 12.67 -8.74 -8.40
CA CYS A 162 12.10 -8.40 -7.10
C CYS A 162 12.93 -8.87 -5.91
N LEU A 163 14.03 -9.62 -6.13
CA LEU A 163 14.77 -10.30 -5.08
C LEU A 163 16.28 -9.98 -5.17
N ALA A 164 16.83 -9.50 -4.06
CA ALA A 164 18.27 -9.43 -3.82
C ALA A 164 18.52 -9.47 -2.30
N PRO A 165 19.62 -10.08 -1.84
CA PRO A 165 19.90 -10.17 -0.41
C PRO A 165 20.16 -8.79 0.21
N LEU A 166 19.79 -8.60 1.47
CA LEU A 166 20.16 -7.45 2.30
C LEU A 166 21.48 -7.78 3.02
N ASP A 167 22.61 -7.61 2.31
CA ASP A 167 23.95 -7.93 2.81
C ASP A 167 24.98 -6.80 2.65
N THR A 168 24.53 -5.62 2.19
CA THR A 168 25.38 -4.44 2.07
C THR A 168 25.09 -3.42 3.17
N ALA A 169 25.95 -3.34 4.19
CA ALA A 169 25.83 -2.36 5.25
C ALA A 169 26.09 -0.90 4.77
N PRO A 170 25.50 0.12 5.43
CA PRO A 170 24.50 -0.01 6.51
C PRO A 170 23.12 -0.49 6.03
N LEU A 171 22.33 -1.03 6.96
CA LEU A 171 20.92 -1.29 6.74
C LEU A 171 20.10 -0.09 7.19
N HIS A 172 18.97 0.10 6.52
CA HIS A 172 18.06 1.21 6.73
C HIS A 172 16.65 0.69 7.05
N ALA A 173 15.90 1.41 7.87
CA ALA A 173 14.49 1.14 8.12
C ALA A 173 13.65 2.41 7.97
N LEU A 174 12.57 2.29 7.20
CA LEU A 174 11.54 3.30 7.03
C LEU A 174 10.22 2.80 7.61
N THR A 175 9.61 3.59 8.49
CA THR A 175 8.29 3.28 9.05
C THR A 175 7.23 3.35 7.96
N VAL A 176 6.41 2.29 7.86
CA VAL A 176 5.29 2.17 6.93
C VAL A 176 4.00 1.96 7.72
N LEU A 177 2.96 2.69 7.32
CA LEU A 177 1.64 2.69 7.96
C LEU A 177 0.55 2.26 6.97
N PRO A 178 -0.59 1.76 7.46
CA PRO A 178 -1.78 1.62 6.62
C PRO A 178 -2.32 3.01 6.26
N GLY A 179 -2.62 3.23 5.00
CA GLY A 179 -3.30 4.42 4.51
C GLY A 179 -4.24 4.10 3.36
N ASP A 180 -4.87 5.13 2.82
CA ASP A 180 -5.78 5.03 1.69
C ASP A 180 -5.69 6.27 0.78
N ILE A 181 -6.21 6.14 -0.44
CA ILE A 181 -6.38 7.23 -1.40
C ILE A 181 -7.85 7.61 -1.56
N GLY A 182 -8.63 7.44 -0.50
CA GLY A 182 -10.07 7.69 -0.44
C GLY A 182 -10.85 6.42 -0.14
N THR A 183 -12.00 6.59 0.51
CA THR A 183 -12.96 5.50 0.76
C THR A 183 -13.67 5.10 -0.53
N LYS A 184 -14.10 3.83 -0.59
CA LYS A 184 -14.85 3.27 -1.74
C LYS A 184 -16.21 2.68 -1.36
N GLY A 185 -16.59 2.86 -0.10
CA GLY A 185 -17.94 2.68 0.40
C GLY A 185 -18.79 3.93 0.21
N GLY A 186 -20.09 3.74 0.02
CA GLY A 186 -20.99 4.86 -0.18
C GLY A 186 -22.43 4.46 -0.53
N LEU A 187 -23.12 5.40 -1.18
CA LEU A 187 -24.50 5.23 -1.65
C LEU A 187 -24.56 4.09 -2.68
N ALA A 188 -25.54 3.20 -2.56
CA ALA A 188 -25.78 2.20 -3.59
C ALA A 188 -26.36 2.90 -4.83
N THR A 189 -25.85 2.56 -6.01
CA THR A 189 -26.33 3.13 -7.28
C THR A 189 -26.57 2.05 -8.32
N ASN A 190 -27.52 2.30 -9.22
CA ASN A 190 -27.69 1.49 -10.44
C ASN A 190 -26.79 1.97 -11.59
N GLU A 191 -26.91 1.35 -12.77
CA GLU A 191 -26.14 1.68 -13.98
C GLU A 191 -26.41 3.09 -14.52
N ARG A 192 -27.48 3.73 -14.06
CA ARG A 192 -27.87 5.10 -14.41
C ARG A 192 -27.41 6.15 -13.39
N ALA A 193 -26.57 5.74 -12.44
CA ALA A 193 -26.08 6.55 -11.31
C ALA A 193 -27.20 7.03 -10.35
N GLN A 194 -28.38 6.41 -10.37
CA GLN A 194 -29.47 6.74 -9.43
C GLN A 194 -29.22 6.07 -8.10
N VAL A 195 -29.41 6.80 -7.01
CA VAL A 195 -29.23 6.27 -5.66
C VAL A 195 -30.39 5.34 -5.30
N LEU A 196 -30.06 4.22 -4.67
CA LEU A 196 -31.01 3.22 -4.19
C LEU A 196 -31.22 3.36 -2.69
N ASP A 197 -32.46 3.21 -2.24
CA ASP A 197 -32.81 3.15 -0.83
C ASP A 197 -32.49 1.77 -0.22
N VAL A 198 -32.86 1.57 1.05
CA VAL A 198 -32.61 0.32 1.79
C VAL A 198 -33.43 -0.88 1.26
N ARG A 199 -34.47 -0.64 0.47
CA ARG A 199 -35.29 -1.66 -0.20
C ARG A 199 -34.81 -1.96 -1.62
N GLY A 200 -33.85 -1.19 -2.12
CA GLY A 200 -33.34 -1.29 -3.48
C GLY A 200 -34.10 -0.44 -4.49
N GLU A 201 -35.04 0.39 -4.04
CA GLU A 201 -35.83 1.27 -4.89
C GLU A 201 -35.08 2.56 -5.19
N THR A 202 -35.27 3.11 -6.39
CA THR A 202 -34.60 4.34 -6.80
C THR A 202 -35.16 5.56 -6.06
N ILE A 203 -34.29 6.39 -5.49
CA ILE A 203 -34.65 7.67 -4.89
C ILE A 203 -34.76 8.73 -6.00
N LYS A 204 -35.98 9.23 -6.24
CA LYS A 204 -36.27 10.21 -7.29
C LYS A 204 -35.36 11.44 -7.16
N GLY A 205 -34.71 11.83 -8.24
CA GLY A 205 -33.87 13.03 -8.32
C GLY A 205 -32.47 12.90 -7.70
N LEU A 206 -32.15 11.82 -6.97
CA LEU A 206 -30.86 11.66 -6.29
C LEU A 206 -29.90 10.77 -7.09
N ARG A 207 -28.68 11.27 -7.32
CA ARG A 207 -27.62 10.58 -8.07
C ARG A 207 -26.28 10.69 -7.35
N ALA A 208 -25.40 9.72 -7.56
CA ALA A 208 -24.07 9.68 -6.96
C ALA A 208 -23.04 9.08 -7.93
N ALA A 209 -21.81 9.60 -7.89
CA ALA A 209 -20.69 9.12 -8.69
C ALA A 209 -19.37 9.38 -7.96
N GLY A 210 -18.34 8.58 -8.25
CA GLY A 210 -17.06 8.63 -7.53
C GLY A 210 -17.16 8.09 -6.11
N ASN A 211 -16.30 8.54 -5.21
CA ASN A 211 -16.14 7.95 -3.86
C ASN A 211 -17.36 8.13 -2.94
N VAL A 212 -18.33 8.98 -3.29
CA VAL A 212 -19.61 9.07 -2.55
C VAL A 212 -20.56 7.92 -2.90
N ALA A 213 -20.37 7.26 -4.05
CA ALA A 213 -21.06 6.04 -4.44
C ALA A 213 -20.25 4.81 -4.04
N ALA A 214 -20.94 3.74 -3.67
CA ALA A 214 -20.30 2.46 -3.42
C ALA A 214 -19.68 1.94 -4.71
N SER A 215 -18.38 1.69 -4.69
CA SER A 215 -17.65 1.24 -5.86
C SER A 215 -18.16 -0.12 -6.36
N PRO A 216 -18.36 -0.30 -7.68
CA PRO A 216 -18.73 -1.60 -8.25
C PRO A 216 -17.60 -2.63 -8.14
N MET A 217 -16.37 -2.20 -7.81
CA MET A 217 -15.23 -3.08 -7.58
C MET A 217 -15.28 -3.80 -6.22
N GLY A 218 -16.25 -3.46 -5.35
CA GLY A 218 -16.38 -4.08 -4.03
C GLY A 218 -15.07 -3.98 -3.24
N GLY A 219 -14.64 -5.11 -2.67
CA GLY A 219 -13.36 -5.21 -1.96
C GLY A 219 -12.12 -5.22 -2.86
N GLY A 220 -12.23 -5.24 -4.20
CA GLY A 220 -11.08 -5.33 -5.11
C GLY A 220 -10.55 -3.98 -5.60
N TYR A 221 -9.36 -4.00 -6.21
CA TYR A 221 -8.76 -2.88 -6.92
C TYR A 221 -8.19 -3.36 -8.27
N PRO A 222 -8.83 -3.09 -9.41
CA PRO A 222 -8.48 -3.71 -10.68
C PRO A 222 -7.16 -3.20 -11.29
N GLY A 223 -6.71 -2.01 -10.89
CA GLY A 223 -5.47 -1.41 -11.39
C GLY A 223 -5.48 0.11 -11.33
N GLY A 224 -4.31 0.74 -11.53
CA GLY A 224 -4.17 2.19 -11.54
C GLY A 224 -5.22 2.87 -12.42
N GLY A 225 -5.86 3.92 -11.91
CA GLY A 225 -7.01 4.56 -12.56
C GLY A 225 -8.38 3.97 -12.19
N GLY A 226 -8.43 2.87 -11.43
CA GLY A 226 -9.66 2.26 -10.93
C GLY A 226 -10.54 3.19 -10.08
N THR A 227 -9.98 4.28 -9.55
CA THR A 227 -10.73 5.34 -8.85
C THR A 227 -11.31 6.37 -9.83
N LEU A 228 -10.46 6.96 -10.68
CA LEU A 228 -10.82 8.09 -11.55
C LEU A 228 -11.66 7.67 -12.74
N GLY A 229 -11.37 6.53 -13.36
CA GLY A 229 -12.10 6.03 -14.53
C GLY A 229 -13.61 5.91 -14.24
N PRO A 230 -14.00 5.09 -13.25
CA PRO A 230 -15.40 4.96 -12.84
C PRO A 230 -16.00 6.29 -12.38
N ALA A 231 -15.26 7.12 -11.64
CA ALA A 231 -15.77 8.42 -11.19
C ALA A 231 -16.16 9.33 -12.37
N ILE A 232 -15.29 9.44 -13.39
CA ILE A 232 -15.56 10.23 -14.59
C ILE A 232 -16.72 9.63 -15.39
N THR A 233 -16.72 8.31 -15.61
CA THR A 233 -17.77 7.62 -16.36
C THR A 233 -19.14 7.78 -15.70
N PHE A 234 -19.25 7.50 -14.40
CA PHE A 234 -20.53 7.64 -13.69
C PHE A 234 -20.91 9.10 -13.47
N GLY A 235 -19.94 10.03 -13.39
CA GLY A 235 -20.21 11.47 -13.39
C GLY A 235 -20.88 11.92 -14.69
N TYR A 236 -20.37 11.46 -15.83
CA TYR A 236 -20.97 11.71 -17.15
C TYR A 236 -22.38 11.12 -17.26
N ILE A 237 -22.58 9.86 -16.83
CA ILE A 237 -23.89 9.20 -16.81
C ILE A 237 -24.87 9.98 -15.91
N ALA A 238 -24.44 10.36 -14.70
CA ALA A 238 -25.24 11.09 -13.74
C ALA A 238 -25.70 12.44 -14.31
N GLY A 239 -24.78 13.21 -14.89
CA GLY A 239 -25.08 14.51 -15.49
C GLY A 239 -26.06 14.42 -16.66
N ASN A 240 -25.84 13.49 -17.60
CA ASN A 240 -26.73 13.30 -18.74
C ASN A 240 -28.13 12.84 -18.33
N ASN A 241 -28.21 11.91 -17.38
CA ASN A 241 -29.49 11.43 -16.90
C ASN A 241 -30.21 12.53 -16.11
N ALA A 242 -29.51 13.31 -15.29
CA ALA A 242 -30.10 14.45 -14.59
C ALA A 242 -30.67 15.49 -15.55
N ALA A 243 -29.99 15.77 -16.67
CA ALA A 243 -30.47 16.73 -17.67
C ALA A 243 -31.71 16.24 -18.45
N ARG A 244 -31.86 14.91 -18.63
CA ARG A 244 -33.02 14.30 -19.31
C ARG A 244 -34.23 14.10 -18.40
N ASP A 245 -33.99 14.02 -17.10
CA ASP A 245 -35.00 13.73 -16.10
C ASP A 245 -35.82 15.01 -15.82
N ARG A 246 -36.98 15.13 -16.48
CA ARG A 246 -37.92 16.27 -16.31
C ARG A 246 -38.68 16.26 -14.98
N SER A 247 -38.25 15.43 -14.04
CA SER A 247 -38.91 15.21 -12.76
C SER A 247 -38.86 16.40 -11.77
N ARG A 248 -38.36 17.56 -12.21
CA ARG A 248 -38.39 18.85 -11.47
C ARG A 248 -39.55 19.77 -11.87
N ASP A 249 -40.36 19.41 -12.86
CA ASP A 249 -41.46 20.25 -13.37
C ASP A 249 -42.86 19.94 -12.79
N GLU A 250 -42.94 19.17 -11.69
CA GLU A 250 -44.16 18.92 -10.89
C GLU A 250 -43.90 19.20 -9.41
#